data_AF-A0A9E5HGZ7-F1
#
_entry.id   AF-A0A9E5HGZ7-F1
#
_cell.length_a   1.000
_cell.length_b   1.000
_cell.length_c   1.000
_cell.angle_alpha   90.00
_cell.angle_beta   90.00
_cell.angle_gamma   90.00
#
_symmetry.space_group_name_H-M   'P 1'
#
loop_
_entity.id
_entity.type
_entity.pdbx_description
1 polymer ?
#
loop_
_entity_poly.entity_id
_entity_poly.type
_entity_poly.pdbx_seq_one_letter_code
_entity_poly.pdbx_strand_id
1 'polypeptide(L)' 'MDGIQPLEYPWPKPPEFGRAIEIAQGILWIRLPLPMALDHVNIYALDDGDGWTIVDTGMGSNKT' A
#
# COMPACT_ATOMS: atom_id res chain seq x y z
N MET A 1 9.06 31.84 -9.82
CA MET A 1 8.46 30.52 -10.10
C MET A 1 9.08 29.59 -9.10
N ASP A 2 8.39 29.34 -7.98
CA ASP A 2 8.93 28.48 -6.93
C ASP A 2 9.04 27.06 -7.50
N GLY A 3 10.28 26.60 -7.66
CA GLY A 3 10.61 25.37 -8.36
C GLY A 3 10.03 24.17 -7.66
N ILE A 4 9.37 23.30 -8.42
CA ILE A 4 8.90 21.99 -7.97
C ILE A 4 10.10 21.24 -7.38
N GLN A 5 10.08 21.01 -6.06
CA GLN A 5 11.04 20.14 -5.42
C GLN A 5 10.76 18.68 -5.85
N PRO A 6 11.78 17.90 -6.21
CA PRO A 6 11.59 16.48 -6.52
C PRO A 6 10.96 15.74 -5.34
N LEU A 7 10.10 14.78 -5.65
CA LEU A 7 9.59 13.86 -4.64
C LEU A 7 10.71 12.88 -4.23
N GLU A 8 10.87 12.69 -2.93
CA GLU A 8 11.68 11.62 -2.37
C GLU A 8 10.78 10.41 -2.10
N TYR A 9 11.18 9.24 -2.59
CA TYR A 9 10.50 7.97 -2.33
C TYR A 9 11.36 7.14 -1.36
N PRO A 10 11.02 7.07 -0.07
CA PRO A 10 11.86 6.42 0.94
C PRO A 10 12.01 4.90 0.70
N TRP A 11 11.05 4.30 -0.03
CA TRP A 11 11.09 2.90 -0.42
C TRP A 11 11.39 2.78 -1.92
N PRO A 12 12.44 2.03 -2.30
CA PRO A 12 12.83 1.89 -3.70
C PRO A 12 11.86 1.04 -4.52
N LYS A 13 11.05 0.19 -3.86
CA LYS A 13 10.07 -0.69 -4.48
C LYS A 13 8.84 -0.87 -3.60
N PRO A 14 7.65 -1.04 -4.18
CA PRO A 14 6.47 -1.48 -3.45
C PRO A 14 6.57 -2.94 -3.01
N PRO A 15 5.71 -3.38 -2.07
CA PRO A 15 5.48 -4.80 -1.82
C PRO A 15 5.14 -5.53 -3.11
N GLU A 16 5.60 -6.77 -3.21
CA GLU A 16 5.04 -7.72 -4.17
C GLU A 16 3.55 -7.93 -3.86
N PHE A 17 2.75 -8.22 -4.89
CA PHE A 17 1.33 -8.48 -4.65
C PHE A 17 1.14 -9.68 -3.70
N GLY A 18 0.18 -9.55 -2.77
CA GLY A 18 -0.05 -10.53 -1.71
C GLY A 18 0.99 -10.51 -0.58
N ARG A 19 1.93 -9.57 -0.58
CA ARG A 19 2.88 -9.33 0.53
C ARG A 19 2.56 -8.03 1.25
N ALA A 20 2.94 -7.98 2.53
CA ALA A 20 2.92 -6.80 3.36
C ALA A 20 4.35 -6.45 3.79
N ILE A 21 4.71 -5.16 3.83
CA ILE A 21 5.95 -4.68 4.43
C ILE A 21 5.64 -3.62 5.48
N GLU A 22 6.43 -3.56 6.55
CA GLU A 22 6.31 -2.49 7.54
C GLU A 22 6.99 -1.22 7.03
N ILE A 23 6.24 -0.11 7.00
CA ILE A 23 6.72 1.20 6.51
C ILE A 23 6.83 2.23 7.65
N ALA A 24 6.21 1.96 8.78
CA ALA A 24 6.41 2.65 10.05
C ALA A 24 6.00 1.68 11.16
N GLN A 25 6.37 1.97 12.40
CA GLN A 25 6.02 1.13 13.54
C GLN A 25 4.51 0.85 13.57
N GLY A 26 4.13 -0.42 13.43
CA GLY A 26 2.74 -0.86 13.45
C GLY A 26 1.93 -0.50 12.20
N ILE A 27 2.56 -0.05 11.11
CA ILE A 27 1.90 0.29 9.85
C ILE A 27 2.45 -0.57 8.73
N LEU A 28 1.62 -1.49 8.24
CA LEU A 28 1.92 -2.32 7.09
C LEU A 28 1.36 -1.71 5.81
N TRP A 29 2.18 -1.69 4.77
CA TRP A 29 1.77 -1.40 3.40
C TRP A 29 1.57 -2.70 2.63
N ILE A 30 0.40 -2.83 2.01
CA ILE A 30 -0.01 -3.93 1.13
C ILE A 30 -0.36 -3.35 -0.24
N ARG A 31 -0.13 -4.10 -1.31
CA ARG A 31 -0.51 -3.71 -2.67
C ARG A 31 -1.31 -4.83 -3.33
N LEU A 32 -2.45 -4.50 -3.91
CA LEU A 32 -3.29 -5.46 -4.65
C LEU A 32 -3.45 -5.04 -6.12
N PRO A 33 -3.52 -6.00 -7.06
CA PRO A 33 -3.69 -5.72 -8.48
C PRO A 33 -5.13 -5.30 -8.83
N LEU A 34 -5.27 -4.42 -9.81
CA LEU A 34 -6.55 -4.04 -10.42
C LEU A 34 -6.56 -4.39 -11.93
N PRO A 35 -7.71 -4.80 -12.51
CA PRO A 35 -7.87 -5.11 -13.93
C PRO A 35 -8.29 -3.87 -14.76
N MET A 36 -7.66 -2.71 -14.52
CA MET A 36 -7.88 -1.48 -15.29
C MET A 36 -6.56 -0.69 -15.45
N ALA A 37 -6.60 0.47 -16.12
CA ALA A 37 -5.39 1.26 -16.42
C ALA A 37 -4.63 1.71 -15.16
N LEU A 38 -5.35 2.08 -14.10
CA LEU A 38 -4.77 2.14 -12.76
C LEU A 38 -4.68 0.70 -12.25
N ASP A 39 -3.48 0.11 -12.36
CA ASP A 39 -3.27 -1.34 -12.27
C ASP A 39 -3.11 -1.87 -10.84
N HIS A 40 -3.18 -1.00 -9.83
CA HIS A 40 -3.05 -1.38 -8.42
C HIS A 40 -3.72 -0.38 -7.48
N VAL A 41 -3.93 -0.84 -6.24
CA VAL A 41 -4.29 -0.02 -5.10
C VAL A 41 -3.40 -0.35 -3.90
N ASN A 42 -3.15 0.64 -3.05
CA ASN A 42 -2.45 0.46 -1.79
C ASN A 42 -3.47 0.28 -0.67
N ILE A 43 -3.21 -0.70 0.17
CA ILE A 43 -3.98 -1.02 1.38
C ILE A 43 -3.03 -0.85 2.57
N TYR A 44 -3.59 -0.47 3.71
CA TYR A 44 -2.84 -0.39 4.95
C TYR A 44 -3.47 -1.24 6.03
N ALA A 45 -2.63 -1.91 6.81
CA ALA A 45 -3.04 -2.53 8.07
C ALA A 45 -2.33 -1.81 9.20
N LEU A 46 -3.11 -1.28 10.14
CA LEU A 46 -2.65 -0.56 11.31
C LEU A 46 -2.82 -1.46 12.52
N ASP A 47 -1.74 -1.67 13.26
CA ASP A 47 -1.75 -2.42 14.51
C ASP A 47 -2.67 -1.71 15.51
N ASP A 48 -3.67 -2.42 16.01
CA ASP A 48 -4.69 -1.92 16.95
C ASP A 48 -4.74 -2.79 18.22
N GLY A 49 -3.60 -3.42 18.57
CA GLY A 49 -3.45 -4.25 19.77
C GLY A 49 -3.92 -5.68 19.56
N ASP A 50 -5.20 -5.95 19.82
CA ASP A 50 -5.77 -7.31 19.70
C ASP A 50 -6.07 -7.70 18.24
N GLY A 51 -5.81 -6.80 17.29
CA GLY A 51 -6.09 -7.02 15.88
C GLY A 51 -5.51 -5.92 14.99
N TRP A 52 -6.06 -5.81 13.79
CA TRP A 52 -5.64 -4.85 12.77
C TRP A 52 -6.83 -4.02 12.31
N THR A 53 -6.65 -2.69 12.26
CA THR A 53 -7.53 -1.82 11.48
C THR A 53 -7.08 -1.82 10.03
N ILE A 54 -7.98 -2.20 9.12
CA ILE A 54 -7.71 -2.23 7.68
C ILE A 54 -8.24 -0.94 7.03
N VAL A 55 -7.39 -0.29 6.24
CA VAL A 55 -7.75 0.87 5.43
C VAL A 55 -7.76 0.46 3.95
N ASP A 56 -8.96 0.51 3.37
CA ASP A 56 -9.28 0.02 2.02
C ASP A 56 -9.12 -1.51 1.87
N THR A 57 -9.69 -2.09 0.81
CA THR A 57 -9.71 -3.55 0.59
C THR A 57 -9.49 -3.95 -0.87
N GLY A 58 -9.37 -2.97 -1.77
CA GLY A 58 -9.31 -3.20 -3.20
C GLY A 58 -10.65 -3.65 -3.80
N MET A 59 -10.59 -4.44 -4.86
CA MET A 59 -11.79 -4.93 -5.55
C MET A 59 -12.09 -6.39 -5.22
N GLY A 60 -13.37 -6.73 -5.15
CA GLY A 60 -13.84 -8.11 -4.98
C GLY A 60 -13.48 -8.99 -6.18
N SER A 61 -12.25 -9.50 -6.20
CA SER A 61 -11.68 -10.32 -7.28
C SER A 61 -10.76 -11.41 -6.71
N ASN A 62 -10.50 -12.45 -7.49
CA ASN A 62 -9.61 -13.55 -7.11
C ASN A 62 -8.18 -13.36 -7.62
N LYS A 63 -7.81 -12.15 -8.04
CA LYS A 63 -6.47 -11.87 -8.59
C LYS A 63 -5.53 -11.53 -7.44
N THR A 64 -4.46 -12.31 -7.29
CA THR A 64 -3.37 -12.07 -6.33
C THR A 64 -2.09 -11.79 -7.07
#